data_AF-A0A1Y2IGH5-F1
#
_entry.id   AF-A0A1Y2IGH5-F1
#
_cell.length_a   1.000
_cell.length_b   1.000
_cell.length_c   1.000
_cell.angle_alpha   90.00
_cell.angle_beta   90.00
_cell.angle_gamma   90.00
#
_symmetry.space_group_name_H-M   'P 1'
#
loop_
_entity.id
_entity.type
_entity.pdbx_description
1 polymer ?
#
loop_
_entity_poly.entity_id
_entity_poly.type
_entity_poly.pdbx_seq_one_letter_code
_entity_poly.pdbx_strand_id
1 'polypeptide(L)'
;CNYCPDGSELIEHRDKRCIRHLAKLELCPNAPEAVRKEALILLMQNAGLEAPSDNPDSAGSSQDNPIDLDEAGNEGVPKKRRLGGQSAIAGYMVRAMSQKEKETADIYLLRFLVHAGIAFRASEHPYLEAWAHVLRSTYNLPSRYVL
;
A
#
# COMPACT_ATOMS: atom_id res chain seq x y z
N CYS A 1 -3.62 25.14 -3.53
CA CYS A 1 -4.70 24.14 -3.77
C CYS A 1 -5.96 24.88 -4.21
N ASN A 2 -7.05 24.21 -4.60
CA ASN A 2 -8.28 24.88 -5.05
C ASN A 2 -8.96 25.76 -3.99
N TYR A 3 -8.53 25.66 -2.72
CA TYR A 3 -9.04 26.45 -1.60
C TYR A 3 -8.10 27.60 -1.21
N CYS A 4 -6.92 27.70 -1.83
CA CYS A 4 -6.02 28.83 -1.59
C CYS A 4 -6.45 30.05 -2.41
N PRO A 5 -6.14 31.27 -1.94
CA PRO A 5 -6.34 32.47 -2.74
C PRO A 5 -5.50 32.43 -4.03
N ASP A 6 -6.05 33.00 -5.11
CA ASP A 6 -5.40 33.11 -6.42
C ASP A 6 -4.08 33.88 -6.29
N GLY A 7 -2.96 33.16 -6.36
CA GLY A 7 -1.62 33.70 -6.09
C GLY A 7 -0.75 32.83 -5.17
N SER A 8 -1.31 31.78 -4.55
CA SER A 8 -0.53 30.79 -3.81
C SER A 8 0.37 29.97 -4.74
N GLU A 9 1.56 29.59 -4.27
CA GLU A 9 2.48 28.70 -5.00
C GLU A 9 1.76 27.44 -5.51
N LEU A 10 1.84 27.22 -6.82
CA LEU A 10 1.31 26.03 -7.46
C LEU A 10 2.04 24.80 -6.91
N ILE A 11 1.27 23.89 -6.31
CA ILE A 11 1.79 22.61 -5.81
C ILE A 11 1.85 21.65 -7.01
N GLU A 12 2.90 21.76 -7.82
CA GLU A 12 3.13 20.85 -8.96
C GLU A 12 3.96 19.61 -8.54
N HIS A 13 3.58 18.46 -9.11
CA HIS A 13 4.29 17.17 -9.02
C HIS A 13 4.62 16.64 -7.61
N ARG A 14 3.83 17.02 -6.58
CA ARG A 14 4.03 16.56 -5.19
C ARG A 14 2.70 16.28 -4.49
N ASP A 15 2.04 15.17 -4.84
CA ASP A 15 0.74 14.75 -4.29
C ASP A 15 0.72 14.72 -2.75
N LYS A 16 1.81 14.25 -2.14
CA LYS A 16 1.99 14.21 -0.67
C LYS A 16 2.15 15.59 -0.02
N ARG A 17 2.46 16.65 -0.78
CA ARG A 17 2.53 18.04 -0.29
C ARG A 17 1.14 18.66 -0.28
N CYS A 18 0.28 18.33 -1.26
CA CYS A 18 -1.11 18.77 -1.29
C CYS A 18 -1.89 18.21 -0.08
N ILE A 19 -1.75 16.91 0.21
CA ILE A 19 -2.41 16.27 1.37
C ILE A 19 -1.96 16.90 2.69
N ARG A 20 -0.65 17.12 2.87
CA ARG A 20 -0.12 17.76 4.10
C ARG A 20 -0.55 19.22 4.27
N HIS A 21 -0.74 19.93 3.15
CA HIS A 21 -1.23 21.29 3.14
C HIS A 21 -2.73 21.36 3.53
N LEU A 22 -3.55 20.44 3.03
CA LEU A 22 -4.98 20.35 3.37
C LEU A 22 -5.22 19.87 4.80
N ALA A 23 -4.39 18.96 5.33
CA ALA A 23 -4.56 18.41 6.68
C ALA A 23 -4.26 19.41 7.81
N LYS A 24 -3.52 20.49 7.54
CA LYS A 24 -3.13 21.50 8.55
C LYS A 24 -3.94 22.78 8.41
N LEU A 25 -4.60 23.17 9.49
CA LEU A 25 -5.42 24.39 9.56
C LEU A 25 -4.61 25.66 9.26
N GLU A 26 -3.35 25.69 9.72
CA GLU A 26 -2.42 26.82 9.51
C GLU A 26 -2.03 27.02 8.04
N LEU A 27 -1.98 25.94 7.26
CA LEU A 27 -1.50 25.97 5.88
C LEU A 27 -2.62 26.22 4.88
N CYS A 28 -3.84 25.77 5.18
CA CYS A 28 -5.02 25.98 4.34
C CYS A 28 -6.25 26.34 5.18
N PRO A 29 -6.38 27.61 5.61
CA PRO A 29 -7.48 28.04 6.49
C PRO A 29 -8.86 27.91 5.83
N ASN A 30 -8.91 27.98 4.49
CA ASN A 30 -10.15 27.96 3.70
C ASN A 30 -10.62 26.55 3.31
N ALA A 31 -9.90 25.49 3.68
CA ALA A 31 -10.33 24.14 3.35
C ALA A 31 -11.55 23.73 4.20
N PRO A 32 -12.63 23.21 3.58
CA PRO A 32 -13.79 22.68 4.31
C PRO A 32 -13.38 21.54 5.26
N GLU A 33 -14.07 21.43 6.39
CA GLU A 33 -13.71 20.46 7.43
C GLU A 33 -13.75 19.01 6.95
N ALA A 34 -14.70 18.66 6.08
CA ALA A 34 -14.79 17.34 5.46
C ALA A 34 -13.51 17.00 4.66
N VAL A 35 -13.02 17.94 3.86
CA VAL A 35 -11.80 17.78 3.05
C VAL A 35 -10.56 17.67 3.93
N ARG A 36 -10.53 18.38 5.07
CA ARG A 36 -9.42 18.27 6.04
C ARG A 36 -9.38 16.90 6.71
N LYS A 37 -10.54 16.36 7.09
CA LYS A 37 -10.67 15.02 7.69
C LYS A 37 -10.21 13.95 6.71
N GLU A 38 -10.66 14.01 5.46
CA GLU A 38 -10.20 13.10 4.40
C GLU A 38 -8.69 13.19 4.16
N ALA A 39 -8.13 14.40 4.12
CA ALA A 39 -6.68 14.59 3.99
C ALA A 39 -5.91 14.02 5.19
N LEU A 40 -6.45 14.12 6.41
CA LEU A 40 -5.86 13.54 7.61
C LEU A 40 -5.89 12.00 7.56
N ILE A 41 -7.02 11.41 7.16
CA ILE A 41 -7.17 9.95 6.99
C ILE A 41 -6.17 9.43 5.95
N LEU A 42 -6.07 10.10 4.81
CA LEU A 42 -5.09 9.75 3.76
C LEU A 42 -3.64 9.91 4.26
N LEU A 43 -3.37 10.84 5.16
CA LEU A 43 -2.06 11.01 5.78
C LEU A 43 -1.74 9.86 6.76
N MET A 44 -2.73 9.41 7.55
CA MET A 44 -2.60 8.26 8.45
C MET A 44 -2.38 6.95 7.68
N GLN A 45 -3.17 6.70 6.63
CA GLN A 45 -3.01 5.54 5.74
C GLN A 45 -1.63 5.51 5.07
N ASN A 46 -1.14 6.67 4.59
CA ASN A 46 0.21 6.78 4.03
C ASN A 46 1.34 6.56 5.05
N ALA A 47 1.08 6.76 6.33
CA ALA A 47 2.02 6.51 7.42
C ALA A 47 1.99 5.05 7.92
N GLY A 48 1.10 4.21 7.38
CA GLY A 48 0.91 2.83 7.83
C GLY A 48 0.23 2.73 9.20
N LEU A 49 -0.47 3.79 9.61
CA LEU A 49 -1.34 3.78 10.77
C LEU A 49 -2.73 3.41 10.25
N GLU A 50 -3.23 2.22 10.63
CA GLU A 50 -4.59 1.78 10.31
C GLU A 50 -5.57 2.88 10.76
N ALA A 51 -6.33 3.43 9.81
CA ALA A 51 -7.36 4.41 10.13
C ALA A 51 -8.50 3.72 10.89
N PRO A 52 -9.17 4.40 11.84
CA PRO A 52 -10.39 3.88 12.45
C PRO A 52 -11.40 3.57 11.35
N SER A 53 -11.85 2.31 11.30
CA SER A 53 -12.91 1.87 10.42
C SER A 53 -14.21 2.56 10.80
N ASP A 54 -14.75 3.42 9.93
CA ASP A 54 -16.13 3.91 10.01
C ASP A 54 -17.10 2.78 9.63
N ASN A 55 -17.29 1.82 10.55
CA ASN A 55 -18.44 0.92 10.53
C ASN A 55 -19.43 1.39 11.59
N PRO A 56 -20.66 1.80 11.22
CA PRO A 56 -21.65 2.28 12.17
C PRO A 56 -22.45 1.09 12.72
N ASP A 57 -21.82 0.16 13.44
CA ASP A 57 -22.53 -0.90 14.17
C ASP A 57 -21.64 -1.48 15.28
N SER A 58 -21.54 -0.76 16.39
CA SER A 58 -21.32 -1.36 17.73
C SER A 58 -21.48 -0.29 18.81
N ALA A 59 -22.67 -0.24 19.41
CA ALA A 59 -22.91 0.45 20.65
C ALA A 59 -22.11 -0.20 21.79
N GLY A 60 -21.36 0.60 22.56
CA GLY A 60 -20.60 0.09 23.70
C GLY A 60 -19.75 1.11 24.45
N SER A 61 -20.41 1.99 25.21
CA SER A 61 -19.95 2.60 26.46
C SER A 61 -18.73 3.56 26.48
N SER A 62 -19.06 4.84 26.65
CA SER A 62 -18.39 5.94 27.37
C SER A 62 -17.00 5.72 27.98
N GLN A 63 -16.06 6.64 27.69
CA GLN A 63 -15.48 7.56 28.69
C GLN A 63 -14.62 8.66 28.04
N ASP A 64 -14.94 9.91 28.38
CA ASP A 64 -14.11 11.11 28.20
C ASP A 64 -12.78 10.97 28.95
N ASN A 65 -11.68 11.43 28.33
CA ASN A 65 -10.64 12.18 29.02
C ASN A 65 -9.76 12.95 28.02
N PRO A 66 -9.49 14.25 28.25
CA PRO A 66 -8.51 15.01 27.48
C PRO A 66 -7.11 14.71 28.03
N ILE A 67 -6.17 14.35 27.16
CA ILE A 67 -4.75 14.27 27.52
C ILE A 67 -4.01 15.33 26.74
N ASP A 68 -3.92 16.48 27.38
CA ASP A 68 -2.92 17.51 27.12
C ASP A 68 -1.64 17.09 27.85
N LEU A 69 -0.51 16.99 27.14
CA LEU A 69 0.80 16.71 27.72
C LEU A 69 1.89 17.36 26.85
N ASP A 70 2.03 18.66 27.07
CA ASP A 70 3.25 19.39 26.79
C ASP A 70 4.38 18.95 27.76
N GLU A 71 5.54 18.72 27.16
CA GLU A 71 6.91 18.97 27.66
C GLU A 71 7.59 18.08 28.73
N ALA A 72 8.85 17.78 28.38
CA ALA A 72 10.01 17.35 29.19
C ALA A 72 10.15 15.88 29.63
N GLY A 73 11.27 15.25 29.21
CA GLY A 73 11.75 14.00 29.83
C GLY A 73 12.78 13.23 29.01
N ASN A 74 14.04 13.43 29.34
CA ASN A 74 15.27 12.96 28.72
C ASN A 74 15.46 11.41 28.63
N GLU A 75 16.31 11.02 27.66
CA GLU A 75 17.22 9.84 27.63
C GLU A 75 16.71 8.39 27.45
N GLY A 76 17.22 7.74 26.39
CA GLY A 76 17.77 6.39 26.52
C GLY A 76 17.15 5.22 25.75
N VAL A 77 17.00 5.28 24.42
CA VAL A 77 16.96 4.05 23.59
C VAL A 77 17.74 4.29 22.30
N PRO A 78 18.71 3.44 21.91
CA PRO A 78 19.46 3.63 20.68
C PRO A 78 18.49 3.47 19.50
N LYS A 79 18.14 4.60 18.87
CA LYS A 79 17.52 4.61 17.55
C LYS A 79 18.47 3.89 16.61
N LYS A 80 18.21 2.60 16.33
CA LYS A 80 18.71 1.95 15.12
C LYS A 80 18.20 2.80 13.96
N ARG A 81 19.10 3.64 13.46
CA ARG A 81 18.94 4.49 12.29
C ARG A 81 18.65 3.55 11.13
N ARG A 82 17.38 3.25 10.87
CA ARG A 82 16.98 2.54 9.65
C ARG A 82 17.38 3.45 8.51
N LEU A 83 18.31 2.98 7.67
CA LEU A 83 18.70 3.66 6.44
C LEU A 83 17.44 3.86 5.58
N GLY A 84 16.81 5.02 5.72
CA GLY A 84 15.80 5.52 4.80
C GLY A 84 16.52 5.94 3.53
N GLY A 85 16.63 5.02 2.57
CA GLY A 85 17.36 5.30 1.35
C GLY A 85 17.38 4.19 0.31
N GLN A 86 16.39 3.30 0.26
CA GLN A 86 16.32 2.26 -0.79
C GLN A 86 14.93 2.04 -1.40
N SER A 87 13.94 2.91 -1.15
CA SER A 87 12.60 2.69 -1.73
C SER A 87 12.52 3.02 -3.23
N ALA A 88 13.45 3.80 -3.77
CA ALA A 88 13.45 4.16 -5.19
C ALA A 88 13.93 3.00 -6.07
N ILE A 89 14.91 2.21 -5.63
CA ILE A 89 15.45 1.06 -6.39
C ILE A 89 14.45 -0.09 -6.39
N ALA A 90 13.73 -0.30 -5.28
CA ALA A 90 12.72 -1.36 -5.18
C ALA A 90 11.56 -1.24 -6.19
N GLY A 91 11.25 -0.02 -6.67
CA GLY A 91 10.26 0.18 -7.74
C GLY A 91 10.73 -0.30 -9.11
N TYR A 92 12.04 -0.41 -9.33
CA TYR A 92 12.65 -0.93 -10.57
C TYR A 92 12.98 -2.42 -10.48
N MET A 93 12.87 -3.03 -9.30
CA MET A 93 13.07 -4.46 -9.14
C MET A 93 11.74 -5.17 -9.36
N VAL A 94 11.74 -6.18 -10.25
CA VAL A 94 10.56 -7.04 -10.43
C VAL A 94 10.20 -7.65 -9.08
N ARG A 95 9.02 -7.29 -8.57
CA ARG A 95 8.55 -7.77 -7.27
C ARG A 95 8.40 -9.29 -7.31
N ALA A 96 9.13 -9.98 -6.44
CA ALA A 96 8.96 -11.40 -6.20
C ALA A 96 7.49 -11.71 -5.88
N MET A 97 6.97 -12.76 -6.51
CA MET A 97 5.61 -13.20 -6.28
C MET A 97 5.46 -13.67 -4.84
N SER A 98 4.40 -13.21 -4.16
CA SER A 98 4.06 -13.73 -2.84
C SER A 98 3.59 -15.18 -2.95
N GLN A 99 3.75 -15.96 -1.88
CA GLN A 99 3.35 -17.36 -1.86
C GLN A 99 1.86 -17.55 -2.23
N LYS A 100 0.98 -16.70 -1.70
CA LYS A 100 -0.46 -16.73 -1.99
C LYS A 100 -0.79 -16.45 -3.46
N GLU A 101 -0.07 -15.51 -4.08
CA GLU A 101 -0.23 -15.21 -5.51
C GLU A 101 0.24 -16.37 -6.39
N LYS A 102 1.31 -17.05 -5.99
CA LYS A 102 1.82 -18.22 -6.68
C LYS A 102 0.81 -19.36 -6.64
N GLU A 103 0.29 -19.69 -5.45
CA GLU A 103 -0.73 -20.72 -5.28
C GLU A 103 -2.00 -20.42 -6.10
N THR A 104 -2.41 -19.15 -6.15
CA THR A 104 -3.55 -18.73 -6.97
C THR A 104 -3.28 -18.94 -8.46
N ALA A 105 -2.08 -18.60 -8.94
CA ALA A 105 -1.68 -18.82 -10.33
C ALA A 105 -1.61 -20.32 -10.67
N ASP A 106 -1.08 -21.14 -9.77
CA ASP A 106 -0.98 -22.59 -9.93
C ASP A 106 -2.37 -23.24 -10.03
N ILE A 107 -3.33 -22.79 -9.21
CA ILE A 107 -4.73 -23.24 -9.28
C ILE A 107 -5.36 -22.87 -10.62
N TYR A 108 -5.09 -21.66 -11.15
CA TYR A 108 -5.61 -21.28 -12.46
C TYR A 108 -4.99 -22.10 -13.59
N LEU A 109 -3.69 -22.38 -13.54
CA LEU A 109 -3.03 -23.25 -14.49
C LEU A 109 -3.61 -24.67 -14.44
N LEU A 110 -3.81 -25.23 -13.24
CA LEU A 110 -4.44 -26.54 -13.05
C LEU A 110 -5.83 -26.57 -13.67
N ARG A 111 -6.67 -25.57 -13.35
CA ARG A 111 -8.02 -25.45 -13.92
C ARG A 111 -7.97 -25.38 -15.44
N PHE A 112 -7.07 -24.59 -16.01
CA PHE A 112 -6.89 -24.51 -17.45
C PHE A 112 -6.55 -25.88 -18.07
N LEU A 113 -5.57 -26.60 -17.50
CA LEU A 113 -5.18 -27.92 -18.00
C LEU A 113 -6.34 -28.93 -17.95
N VAL A 114 -7.07 -28.96 -16.83
CA VAL A 114 -8.23 -29.85 -16.64
C VAL A 114 -9.37 -29.50 -17.60
N HIS A 115 -9.75 -28.23 -17.69
CA HIS A 115 -10.87 -27.81 -18.52
C HIS A 115 -10.56 -27.87 -20.02
N ALA A 116 -9.31 -27.65 -20.43
CA ALA A 116 -8.89 -27.77 -21.82
C ALA A 116 -8.56 -29.21 -22.24
N GLY A 117 -8.58 -30.17 -21.29
CA GLY A 117 -8.22 -31.58 -21.56
C GLY A 117 -6.76 -31.76 -21.97
N ILE A 118 -5.87 -30.87 -21.51
CA ILE A 118 -4.45 -30.91 -21.84
C ILE A 118 -3.72 -31.82 -20.86
N ALA A 119 -2.80 -32.64 -21.36
CA ALA A 119 -1.97 -33.49 -20.51
C ALA A 119 -1.12 -32.65 -19.53
N PHE A 120 -1.03 -33.07 -18.27
CA PHE A 120 -0.22 -32.37 -17.25
C PHE A 120 1.25 -32.21 -17.61
N ARG A 121 1.79 -33.04 -18.51
CA ARG A 121 3.14 -32.90 -19.06
C ARG A 121 3.36 -31.56 -19.78
N ALA A 122 2.29 -30.91 -20.25
CA ALA A 122 2.38 -29.60 -20.87
C ALA A 122 2.88 -28.50 -19.91
N SER A 123 2.72 -28.68 -18.60
CA SER A 123 3.27 -27.77 -17.58
C SER A 123 4.80 -27.69 -17.60
N GLU A 124 5.46 -28.78 -18.02
CA GLU A 124 6.92 -28.90 -18.10
C GLU A 124 7.45 -28.53 -19.50
N HIS A 125 6.60 -27.99 -20.36
CA HIS A 125 6.99 -27.66 -21.72
C HIS A 125 7.86 -26.38 -21.74
N PRO A 126 9.06 -26.39 -22.36
CA PRO A 126 10.00 -25.26 -22.29
C PRO A 126 9.43 -23.97 -22.90
N TYR A 127 8.58 -24.05 -23.93
CA TYR A 127 7.90 -22.86 -24.46
C TYR A 127 6.85 -22.27 -23.51
N LEU A 128 6.17 -23.09 -22.70
CA LEU A 128 5.21 -22.59 -21.72
C LEU A 128 5.95 -21.88 -20.58
N GLU A 129 7.10 -22.44 -20.16
CA GLU A 129 8.02 -21.82 -19.23
C GLU A 129 8.59 -20.50 -19.75
N ALA A 130 9.08 -20.48 -20.99
CA ALA A 130 9.56 -19.25 -21.61
C ALA A 130 8.46 -18.19 -21.70
N TRP A 131 7.23 -18.57 -22.08
CA TRP A 131 6.08 -17.67 -22.12
C TRP A 131 5.72 -17.11 -20.74
N ALA A 132 5.73 -17.97 -19.70
CA ALA A 132 5.49 -17.54 -18.33
C ALA A 132 6.57 -16.56 -17.84
N HIS A 133 7.84 -16.79 -18.16
CA HIS A 133 8.93 -15.86 -17.82
C HIS A 133 8.83 -14.52 -18.55
N VAL A 134 8.31 -14.50 -19.79
CA VAL A 134 8.04 -13.24 -20.53
C VAL A 134 6.97 -12.42 -19.82
N LEU A 135 5.89 -13.07 -19.36
CA LEU A 135 4.83 -12.38 -18.62
C LEU A 135 5.27 -11.97 -17.22
N ARG A 136 5.99 -12.86 -16.54
CA ARG A 136 6.46 -12.65 -15.18
C ARG A 136 7.70 -13.50 -14.90
N SER A 137 8.86 -12.86 -14.93
CA SER A 137 10.16 -13.51 -14.73
C SER A 137 10.31 -14.25 -13.39
N THR A 138 9.55 -13.85 -12.37
CA THR A 138 9.59 -14.45 -11.02
C THR A 138 8.69 -15.67 -10.84
N TYR A 139 7.86 -16.01 -11.84
CA TYR A 139 6.95 -17.14 -11.75
C TYR A 139 7.57 -18.37 -12.41
N ASN A 140 7.72 -19.44 -11.65
CA ASN A 140 8.14 -20.74 -12.15
C ASN A 140 6.91 -21.64 -12.17
N LEU A 141 6.67 -22.31 -13.30
CA LEU A 141 5.54 -23.22 -13.40
C LEU A 141 5.70 -24.39 -12.43
N PRO A 142 4.58 -24.87 -11.87
CA PRO A 142 4.56 -26.10 -11.10
C PRO A 142 4.80 -27.30 -12.03
N SER A 143 5.61 -28.25 -11.56
CA SER A 143 5.80 -29.53 -12.24
C SER A 143 4.51 -30.36 -12.19
N ARG A 144 4.38 -31.32 -13.11
CA ARG A 144 3.25 -32.27 -13.17
C ARG A 144 2.97 -33.05 -11.89
N TYR A 145 3.94 -33.14 -10.98
CA TYR A 145 3.80 -33.85 -9.70
C TYR A 145 3.27 -32.98 -8.57
N VAL A 146 3.28 -31.66 -8.77
CA VAL A 146 2.88 -30.65 -7.78
C VAL A 146 1.54 -30.00 -8.17
N LEU A 147 1.16 -30.10 -9.45
CA LEU A 147 -0.15 -29.69 -10.00
C LEU A 147 -1.29 -30.60 -9.54
#